data_AF-A0A1G4MGF2-F1
#
_entry.id   AF-A0A1G4MGF2-F1
#
_cell.length_a   1.000
_cell.length_b   1.000
_cell.length_c   1.000
_cell.angle_alpha   90.00
_cell.angle_beta   90.00
_cell.angle_gamma   90.00
#
_symmetry.space_group_name_H-M   'P 1'
#
loop_
_entity.id
_entity.type
_entity.pdbx_description
1 polymer ?
#
loop_
_entity_poly.entity_id
_entity_poly.type
_entity_poly.pdbx_seq_one_letter_code
_entity_poly.pdbx_strand_id
1 'polypeptide(L)'
;MFQLNPSPCVFEPLPAYNAAPSVYYYPEHKKRRLQNCPFVTRALPVRRETVKHQIDENDKEYVLSLYKTVSEEKVSKAVYERLQEVRDNYAPKYQLVRDYFGNEFYIKEDKDEDAIIQEAIAQLDMTQIGRQLAKQAFQDYEITLNHTGDELAVVSQHDRYEKIFALGSECEDVRVIGCEMISDSVARLKVGVQKPARAEPVTFATPIQFQILVPTQQQQESQESNSESDSQEIEDALQAKQRRELQKKERKEARRVQKRQERARRNEERRQQEAALEQEQQRLAEEARVAEERRRLEVQAAAEEERQRRAYLEAKQRAREIAEAEEKEKKIAEMKQRLIAEKRNRRLQQQSEQPSEASEPERKSPNNVVININFGTPENVPGREDQNGKARDQPKRSRSRSPVVLEDMEDEETNRYQQSLSRSPRGSSVIDDL
;
A
#
# COMPACT_ATOMS: atom_id res chain seq x y z
N MET A 1 -48.17 3.44 35.23
CA MET A 1 -48.56 2.00 35.21
C MET A 1 -48.68 1.61 33.75
N PHE A 2 -47.69 0.91 33.19
CA PHE A 2 -47.70 0.49 31.80
C PHE A 2 -48.26 -0.93 31.71
N GLN A 3 -49.40 -1.08 31.04
CA GLN A 3 -49.99 -2.36 30.71
C GLN A 3 -49.25 -2.93 29.50
N LEU A 4 -48.53 -4.04 29.71
CA LEU A 4 -47.95 -4.84 28.65
C LEU A 4 -49.06 -5.73 28.07
N ASN A 5 -49.48 -5.44 26.85
CA ASN A 5 -50.34 -6.34 26.09
C ASN A 5 -49.49 -7.53 25.60
N PRO A 6 -49.82 -8.79 25.96
CA PRO A 6 -49.15 -9.94 25.40
C PRO A 6 -49.60 -10.15 23.95
N SER A 7 -48.65 -10.11 23.02
CA SER A 7 -48.86 -10.49 21.63
C SER A 7 -49.28 -11.97 21.53
N PRO A 8 -50.35 -12.32 20.81
CA PRO A 8 -50.76 -13.70 20.64
C PRO A 8 -49.90 -14.35 19.53
N CYS A 9 -48.76 -14.92 19.90
CA CYS A 9 -48.06 -15.86 19.03
C CYS A 9 -48.83 -17.19 18.99
N VAL A 10 -49.74 -17.30 18.03
CA VAL A 10 -50.36 -18.58 17.67
C VAL A 10 -49.34 -19.35 16.83
N PHE A 11 -48.65 -20.31 17.44
CA PHE A 11 -47.86 -21.28 16.69
C PHE A 11 -48.80 -22.26 16.00
N GLU A 12 -48.80 -22.22 14.67
CA GLU A 12 -49.48 -23.20 13.83
C GLU A 12 -48.76 -24.56 13.99
N PRO A 13 -49.44 -25.62 14.46
CA PRO A 13 -48.82 -26.92 14.65
C PRO A 13 -48.52 -27.54 13.28
N LEU A 14 -47.23 -27.79 13.00
CA LEU A 14 -46.80 -28.51 11.81
C LEU A 14 -47.48 -29.89 11.75
N PRO A 15 -47.87 -30.35 10.54
CA PRO A 15 -48.59 -31.59 10.38
C PRO A 15 -47.74 -32.77 10.87
N ALA A 16 -48.27 -33.46 11.88
CA ALA A 16 -47.73 -34.74 12.32
C ALA A 16 -47.79 -35.71 11.15
N TYR A 17 -46.63 -36.06 10.60
CA TYR A 17 -46.51 -37.10 9.59
C TYR A 17 -47.03 -38.42 10.17
N ASN A 18 -48.21 -38.80 9.69
CA ASN A 18 -48.83 -40.08 9.98
C ASN A 18 -47.86 -41.22 9.67
N ALA A 19 -47.70 -42.09 10.65
CA ALA A 19 -47.05 -43.37 10.55
C ALA A 19 -47.65 -44.17 9.39
N ALA A 20 -46.86 -44.42 8.35
CA ALA A 20 -47.13 -45.48 7.40
C ALA A 20 -46.71 -46.83 8.03
N PRO A 21 -47.50 -47.91 7.82
CA PRO A 21 -47.24 -49.20 8.44
C PRO A 21 -46.00 -49.88 7.87
N SER A 22 -45.36 -50.64 8.76
CA SER A 22 -44.21 -51.50 8.52
C SER A 22 -44.41 -52.40 7.31
N VAL A 23 -43.74 -52.08 6.21
CA VAL A 23 -43.39 -53.06 5.19
C VAL A 23 -41.96 -53.49 5.49
N TYR A 24 -41.81 -54.72 5.96
CA TYR A 24 -40.54 -55.40 6.11
C TYR A 24 -39.85 -55.52 4.75
N TYR A 25 -39.11 -54.50 4.36
CA TYR A 25 -38.02 -54.65 3.41
C TYR A 25 -36.76 -54.92 4.22
N TYR A 26 -36.27 -56.15 4.11
CA TYR A 26 -34.90 -56.47 4.46
C TYR A 26 -33.99 -55.41 3.82
N PRO A 27 -33.22 -54.64 4.59
CA PRO A 27 -32.18 -53.84 4.01
C PRO A 27 -31.13 -54.82 3.52
N GLU A 28 -31.17 -55.15 2.23
CA GLU A 28 -29.97 -55.60 1.55
C GLU A 28 -28.87 -54.65 1.97
N HIS A 29 -27.74 -55.20 2.41
CA HIS A 29 -26.54 -54.48 2.75
C HIS A 29 -26.11 -53.68 1.52
N LYS A 30 -26.70 -52.50 1.36
CA LYS A 30 -26.32 -51.47 0.42
C LYS A 30 -24.95 -51.09 0.91
N LYS A 31 -23.93 -51.77 0.36
CA LYS A 31 -22.53 -51.43 0.53
C LYS A 31 -22.50 -49.95 0.28
N ARG A 32 -22.39 -49.20 1.36
CA ARG A 32 -22.28 -47.76 1.33
C ARG A 32 -21.07 -47.57 0.45
N ARG A 33 -21.29 -47.19 -0.82
CA ARG A 33 -20.22 -46.58 -1.60
C ARG A 33 -19.89 -45.38 -0.73
N LEU A 34 -18.86 -45.55 0.10
CA LEU A 34 -18.07 -44.44 0.57
C LEU A 34 -17.88 -43.63 -0.71
N GLN A 35 -18.57 -42.50 -0.78
CA GLN A 35 -18.11 -41.42 -1.64
C GLN A 35 -16.69 -41.24 -1.13
N ASN A 36 -15.76 -41.89 -1.81
CA ASN A 36 -14.41 -41.41 -1.93
C ASN A 36 -14.63 -39.99 -2.45
N CYS A 37 -14.75 -39.03 -1.53
CA CYS A 37 -14.25 -37.70 -1.79
C CYS A 37 -12.90 -37.98 -2.43
N PRO A 38 -12.67 -37.59 -3.70
CA PRO A 38 -11.35 -37.67 -4.24
C PRO A 38 -10.53 -36.72 -3.35
N PHE A 39 -9.90 -37.29 -2.32
CA PHE A 39 -8.69 -36.76 -1.74
C PHE A 39 -7.72 -36.72 -2.89
N VAL A 40 -7.79 -35.62 -3.63
CA VAL A 40 -6.79 -35.18 -4.58
C VAL A 40 -5.58 -34.82 -3.72
N THR A 41 -4.88 -35.83 -3.20
CA THR A 41 -3.47 -35.72 -2.87
C THR A 41 -2.67 -35.73 -4.17
N ARG A 42 -3.05 -34.86 -5.13
CA ARG A 42 -2.09 -34.38 -6.12
C ARG A 42 -1.26 -33.37 -5.36
N ALA A 43 -0.09 -33.82 -4.91
CA ALA A 43 0.98 -32.96 -4.44
C ALA A 43 1.32 -31.96 -5.56
N LEU A 44 0.58 -30.86 -5.60
CA LEU A 44 0.90 -29.69 -6.40
C LEU A 44 2.25 -29.16 -5.91
N PRO A 45 3.10 -28.64 -6.80
CA PRO A 45 4.39 -28.11 -6.42
C PRO A 45 4.18 -27.08 -5.31
N VAL A 46 4.82 -27.35 -4.17
CA VAL A 46 4.80 -26.55 -2.94
C VAL A 46 5.20 -25.13 -3.31
N ARG A 47 4.19 -24.30 -3.60
CA ARG A 47 4.38 -22.86 -3.70
C ARG A 47 4.66 -22.39 -2.30
N ARG A 48 5.75 -21.64 -2.17
CA ARG A 48 6.28 -21.08 -0.93
C ARG A 48 5.13 -20.56 -0.06
N GLU A 49 5.02 -21.09 1.15
CA GLU A 49 4.04 -20.69 2.16
C GLU A 49 4.08 -19.16 2.31
N THR A 50 3.03 -18.48 1.86
CA THR A 50 2.86 -17.02 2.01
C THR A 50 2.50 -16.63 3.43
N VAL A 51 2.14 -17.62 4.26
CA VAL A 51 1.56 -17.44 5.57
C VAL A 51 2.43 -18.15 6.60
N LYS A 52 3.08 -17.38 7.48
CA LYS A 52 3.80 -17.93 8.64
C LYS A 52 2.84 -17.96 9.81
N HIS A 53 3.04 -18.90 10.73
CA HIS A 53 2.21 -19.02 11.93
C HIS A 53 3.07 -19.23 13.17
N GLN A 54 2.59 -18.75 14.30
CA GLN A 54 3.19 -18.93 15.61
C GLN A 54 2.08 -19.19 16.62
N ILE A 55 2.28 -20.16 17.51
CA ILE A 55 1.34 -20.46 18.59
C ILE A 55 2.06 -20.14 19.90
N ASP A 56 1.50 -19.22 20.66
CA ASP A 56 1.96 -18.90 22.00
C ASP A 56 0.95 -19.45 23.01
N GLU A 57 1.44 -20.23 23.96
CA GLU A 57 0.61 -20.84 25.00
C GLU A 57 0.65 -19.99 26.27
N ASN A 58 -0.50 -19.44 26.67
CA ASN A 58 -0.69 -18.79 27.97
C ASN A 58 -1.45 -19.72 28.92
N ASP A 59 -1.48 -19.38 30.21
CA ASP A 59 -2.17 -20.17 31.24
C ASP A 59 -3.69 -20.31 30.96
N LYS A 60 -4.30 -19.29 30.36
CA LYS A 60 -5.75 -19.19 30.15
C LYS A 60 -6.19 -19.33 28.69
N GLU A 61 -5.30 -19.17 27.73
CA GLU A 61 -5.64 -19.19 26.32
C GLU A 61 -4.43 -19.60 25.45
N TYR A 62 -4.71 -20.19 24.30
CA TYR A 62 -3.74 -20.32 23.21
C TYR A 62 -3.88 -19.12 22.27
N VAL A 63 -2.78 -18.48 21.91
CA VAL A 63 -2.77 -17.35 20.98
C VAL A 63 -2.12 -17.80 19.68
N LEU A 64 -2.93 -18.03 18.65
CA LEU A 64 -2.48 -18.29 17.29
C LEU A 64 -2.26 -16.96 16.57
N SER A 65 -1.02 -16.70 16.18
CA SER A 65 -0.63 -15.55 15.36
C SER A 65 -0.32 -16.00 13.93
N LEU A 66 -1.12 -15.56 12.97
CA LEU A 66 -0.89 -15.76 11.53
C LEU A 66 -0.27 -14.49 10.93
N TYR A 67 0.78 -14.66 10.13
CA TYR A 67 1.51 -13.56 9.49
C TYR A 67 1.45 -13.74 7.98
N LYS A 68 0.92 -12.73 7.28
CA LYS A 68 0.74 -12.74 5.83
C LYS A 68 1.40 -11.50 5.23
N THR A 69 2.17 -11.70 4.16
CA THR A 69 2.75 -10.58 3.40
C THR A 69 1.67 -9.95 2.52
N VAL A 70 1.48 -8.64 2.66
CA VAL A 70 0.62 -7.81 1.81
C VAL A 70 1.50 -7.19 0.72
N SER A 71 1.02 -7.21 -0.52
CA SER A 71 1.72 -6.59 -1.64
C SER A 71 1.79 -5.07 -1.46
N GLU A 72 2.96 -4.49 -1.75
CA GLU A 72 3.20 -3.04 -1.70
C GLU A 72 2.16 -2.25 -2.52
N GLU A 73 1.74 -2.79 -3.67
CA GLU A 73 0.68 -2.20 -4.52
C GLU A 73 -0.66 -2.01 -3.79
N LYS A 74 -1.02 -2.92 -2.88
CA LYS A 74 -2.27 -2.79 -2.10
C LYS A 74 -2.12 -1.73 -1.02
N VAL A 75 -0.94 -1.64 -0.42
CA VAL A 75 -0.63 -0.64 0.60
C VAL A 75 -0.62 0.75 -0.02
N SER A 76 0.11 0.93 -1.12
CA SER A 76 0.19 2.20 -1.84
C SER A 76 -1.18 2.64 -2.37
N LYS A 77 -1.97 1.71 -2.89
CA LYS A 77 -3.35 1.98 -3.31
C LYS A 77 -4.22 2.47 -2.16
N ALA A 78 -4.21 1.80 -1.00
CA ALA A 78 -5.03 2.21 0.13
C ALA A 78 -4.59 3.57 0.73
N VAL A 79 -3.27 3.84 0.74
CA VAL A 79 -2.75 5.16 1.14
C VAL A 79 -3.21 6.24 0.16
N TYR A 80 -3.12 5.97 -1.16
CA TYR A 80 -3.56 6.91 -2.19
C TYR A 80 -5.06 7.18 -2.12
N GLU A 81 -5.89 6.14 -1.96
CA GLU A 81 -7.33 6.27 -1.76
C GLU A 81 -7.63 7.18 -0.56
N ARG A 82 -6.94 6.98 0.56
CA ARG A 82 -7.16 7.80 1.75
C ARG A 82 -6.69 9.25 1.58
N LEU A 83 -5.57 9.48 0.88
CA LEU A 83 -5.10 10.83 0.54
C LEU A 83 -6.06 11.53 -0.43
N GLN A 84 -6.61 10.79 -1.38
CA GLN A 84 -7.59 11.29 -2.33
C GLN A 84 -8.89 11.68 -1.62
N GLU A 85 -9.36 10.87 -0.65
CA GLU A 85 -10.50 11.25 0.19
C GLU A 85 -10.25 12.54 0.98
N VAL A 86 -9.04 12.74 1.50
CA VAL A 86 -8.70 14.00 2.20
C VAL A 86 -8.66 15.17 1.23
N ARG A 87 -8.13 14.97 0.02
CA ARG A 87 -8.13 15.98 -1.05
C ARG A 87 -9.54 16.38 -1.43
N ASP A 88 -10.41 15.40 -1.68
CA ASP A 88 -11.78 15.62 -2.13
C ASP A 88 -12.65 16.27 -1.05
N ASN A 89 -12.38 15.96 0.22
CA ASN A 89 -13.08 16.55 1.38
C ASN A 89 -12.42 17.84 1.91
N TYR A 90 -11.38 18.37 1.25
CA TYR A 90 -10.69 19.56 1.73
C TYR A 90 -11.56 20.81 1.57
N ALA A 91 -12.05 21.34 2.68
CA ALA A 91 -12.77 22.60 2.69
C ALA A 91 -11.79 23.78 2.54
N PRO A 92 -12.05 24.73 1.63
CA PRO A 92 -11.20 25.91 1.48
C PRO A 92 -11.18 26.74 2.77
N LYS A 93 -9.98 27.11 3.22
CA LYS A 93 -9.77 27.98 4.39
C LYS A 93 -9.85 29.44 3.94
N TYR A 94 -10.64 30.23 4.64
CA TYR A 94 -10.78 31.67 4.40
C TYR A 94 -10.24 32.44 5.59
N GLN A 95 -9.41 33.44 5.32
CA GLN A 95 -8.92 34.37 6.33
C GLN A 95 -9.70 35.68 6.23
N LEU A 96 -10.14 36.20 7.37
CA LEU A 96 -10.75 37.52 7.45
C LEU A 96 -9.63 38.57 7.51
N VAL A 97 -9.49 39.36 6.46
CA VAL A 97 -8.52 40.46 6.39
C VAL A 97 -9.26 41.77 6.44
N ARG A 98 -8.81 42.64 7.34
CA ARG A 98 -9.41 43.96 7.54
C ARG A 98 -8.54 45.01 6.87
N ASP A 99 -9.14 45.80 5.99
CA ASP A 99 -8.45 46.91 5.33
C ASP A 99 -8.29 48.10 6.31
N TYR A 100 -7.42 49.05 5.97
CA TYR A 100 -7.16 50.27 6.75
C TYR A 100 -8.42 51.09 7.05
N PHE A 101 -9.45 50.97 6.19
CA PHE A 101 -10.75 51.61 6.36
C PHE A 101 -11.74 50.84 7.26
N GLY A 102 -11.33 49.70 7.82
CA GLY A 102 -12.15 48.89 8.73
C GLY A 102 -13.11 47.92 8.05
N ASN A 103 -13.09 47.84 6.70
CA ASN A 103 -13.85 46.86 5.93
C ASN A 103 -13.19 45.47 6.03
N GLU A 104 -14.01 44.43 6.17
CA GLU A 104 -13.55 43.05 6.33
C GLU A 104 -13.83 42.23 5.06
N PHE A 105 -12.82 41.51 4.59
CA PHE A 105 -12.89 40.67 3.39
C PHE A 105 -12.47 39.24 3.72
N TYR A 106 -13.17 38.26 3.16
CA TYR A 106 -12.75 36.86 3.18
C TYR A 106 -11.79 36.62 2.02
N ILE A 107 -10.52 36.41 2.33
CA ILE A 107 -9.51 35.99 1.34
C ILE A 107 -9.36 34.48 1.46
N LYS A 108 -9.59 33.78 0.35
CA LYS A 108 -9.32 32.35 0.27
C LYS A 108 -7.80 32.15 0.34
N GLU A 109 -7.34 31.30 1.25
CA GLU A 109 -5.94 30.88 1.24
C GLU A 109 -5.74 29.90 0.08
N ASP A 110 -5.15 30.38 -1.00
CA ASP A 110 -4.70 29.53 -2.11
C ASP A 110 -3.41 28.81 -1.66
N LYS A 111 -3.58 27.68 -0.97
CA LYS A 111 -2.48 26.75 -0.73
C LYS A 111 -2.23 25.94 -2.00
N ASP A 112 -0.95 25.74 -2.32
CA ASP A 112 -0.55 24.81 -3.37
C ASP A 112 -1.10 23.41 -3.06
N GLU A 113 -1.52 22.67 -4.09
CA GLU A 113 -2.05 21.30 -3.92
C GLU A 113 -1.06 20.40 -3.18
N ASP A 114 0.24 20.57 -3.45
CA ASP A 114 1.32 19.83 -2.79
C ASP A 114 1.38 20.13 -1.28
N ALA A 115 1.08 21.36 -0.86
CA ALA A 115 1.05 21.72 0.55
C ALA A 115 -0.16 21.07 1.26
N ILE A 116 -1.29 20.95 0.58
CA ILE A 116 -2.48 20.25 1.10
C ILE A 116 -2.18 18.75 1.25
N ILE A 117 -1.52 18.14 0.26
CA ILE A 117 -1.14 16.73 0.30
C ILE A 117 -0.13 16.48 1.43
N GLN A 118 0.84 17.36 1.64
CA GLN A 118 1.78 17.24 2.75
C GLN A 118 1.09 17.35 4.13
N GLU A 119 0.16 18.30 4.29
CA GLU A 119 -0.66 18.42 5.51
C GLU A 119 -1.50 17.14 5.73
N ALA A 120 -2.05 16.57 4.65
CA ALA A 120 -2.82 15.33 4.70
C ALA A 120 -1.95 14.11 5.08
N ILE A 121 -0.75 13.98 4.51
CA ILE A 121 0.19 12.90 4.86
C ILE A 121 0.56 12.98 6.35
N ALA A 122 0.77 14.17 6.89
CA ALA A 122 1.08 14.36 8.30
C ALA A 122 -0.07 13.97 9.24
N GLN A 123 -1.32 14.04 8.77
CA GLN A 123 -2.52 13.67 9.53
C GLN A 123 -2.96 12.22 9.29
N LEU A 124 -2.31 11.50 8.37
CA LEU A 124 -2.72 10.17 7.95
C LEU A 124 -2.46 9.15 9.07
N ASP A 125 -3.53 8.54 9.58
CA ASP A 125 -3.41 7.47 10.58
C ASP A 125 -3.12 6.12 9.91
N MET A 126 -1.82 5.81 9.77
CA MET A 126 -1.34 4.54 9.22
C MET A 126 -1.85 3.31 9.99
N THR A 127 -2.21 3.46 11.28
CA THR A 127 -2.72 2.33 12.07
C THR A 127 -4.13 1.94 11.65
N GLN A 128 -4.97 2.91 11.30
CA GLN A 128 -6.33 2.66 10.79
C GLN A 128 -6.28 2.03 9.41
N ILE A 129 -5.47 2.59 8.50
CA ILE A 129 -5.26 2.04 7.15
C ILE A 129 -4.71 0.62 7.25
N GLY A 130 -3.69 0.42 8.09
CA GLY A 130 -3.11 -0.90 8.33
C GLY A 130 -4.13 -1.90 8.87
N ARG A 131 -5.01 -1.51 9.80
CA ARG A 131 -6.08 -2.38 10.31
C ARG A 131 -7.08 -2.76 9.21
N GLN A 132 -7.47 -1.82 8.35
CA GLN A 132 -8.37 -2.11 7.23
C GLN A 132 -7.72 -3.05 6.21
N LEU A 133 -6.46 -2.78 5.84
CA LEU A 133 -5.69 -3.64 4.95
C LEU A 133 -5.50 -5.05 5.51
N ALA A 134 -5.18 -5.17 6.80
CA ALA A 134 -5.06 -6.47 7.46
C ALA A 134 -6.39 -7.24 7.42
N LYS A 135 -7.52 -6.57 7.69
CA LYS A 135 -8.86 -7.19 7.58
C LYS A 135 -9.15 -7.68 6.16
N GLN A 136 -8.83 -6.87 5.15
CA GLN A 136 -8.98 -7.28 3.74
C GLN A 136 -8.05 -8.45 3.38
N ALA A 137 -6.83 -8.47 3.93
CA ALA A 137 -5.86 -9.53 3.68
C ALA A 137 -6.30 -10.88 4.27
N PHE A 138 -7.06 -10.88 5.36
CA PHE A 138 -7.58 -12.09 6.02
C PHE A 138 -9.09 -12.31 5.80
N GLN A 139 -9.70 -11.64 4.83
CA GLN A 139 -11.16 -11.71 4.61
C GLN A 139 -11.64 -13.11 4.24
N ASP A 140 -10.79 -13.92 3.60
CA ASP A 140 -11.10 -15.25 3.10
C ASP A 140 -10.70 -16.37 4.08
N TYR A 141 -10.29 -16.02 5.31
CA TYR A 141 -9.87 -16.99 6.31
C TYR A 141 -11.07 -17.50 7.10
N GLU A 142 -11.25 -18.81 7.05
CA GLU A 142 -12.23 -19.54 7.85
C GLU A 142 -11.50 -20.23 9.01
N ILE A 143 -11.94 -19.94 10.23
CA ILE A 143 -11.38 -20.52 11.46
C ILE A 143 -12.49 -21.36 12.08
N THR A 144 -12.24 -22.66 12.21
CA THR A 144 -13.22 -23.61 12.76
C THR A 144 -12.58 -24.39 13.90
N LEU A 145 -13.30 -24.48 15.02
CA LEU A 145 -12.92 -25.33 16.15
C LEU A 145 -13.69 -26.64 16.04
N ASN A 146 -13.00 -27.77 16.21
CA ASN A 146 -13.67 -29.06 16.25
C ASN A 146 -14.60 -29.18 17.45
N HIS A 147 -15.62 -30.02 17.34
CA HIS A 147 -16.62 -30.26 18.38
C HIS A 147 -16.05 -30.78 19.72
N THR A 148 -14.85 -31.38 19.70
CA THR A 148 -14.14 -31.80 20.93
C THR A 148 -13.33 -30.66 21.55
N GLY A 149 -13.10 -29.57 20.83
CA GLY A 149 -12.26 -28.46 21.28
C GLY A 149 -10.75 -28.72 21.15
N ASP A 150 -10.32 -29.88 20.64
CA ASP A 150 -8.90 -30.27 20.62
C ASP A 150 -8.14 -29.81 19.38
N GLU A 151 -8.85 -29.50 18.30
CA GLU A 151 -8.26 -29.15 17.00
C GLU A 151 -8.85 -27.85 16.46
N LEU A 152 -7.99 -26.93 16.05
CA LEU A 152 -8.35 -25.69 15.37
C LEU A 152 -7.91 -25.78 13.90
N ALA A 153 -8.86 -25.72 12.99
CA ALA A 153 -8.60 -25.70 11.55
C ALA A 153 -8.69 -24.28 11.01
N VAL A 154 -7.65 -23.86 10.28
CA VAL A 154 -7.58 -22.59 9.57
C VAL A 154 -7.47 -22.86 8.08
N VAL A 155 -8.44 -22.37 7.31
CA VAL A 155 -8.55 -22.57 5.87
C VAL A 155 -8.65 -21.22 5.17
N SER A 156 -7.88 -21.03 4.10
CA SER A 156 -7.97 -19.88 3.19
C SER A 156 -7.92 -20.36 1.75
N GLN A 157 -8.95 -19.97 0.97
CA GLN A 157 -9.08 -20.37 -0.43
C GLN A 157 -8.11 -19.58 -1.34
N HIS A 158 -7.91 -18.29 -1.08
CA HIS A 158 -7.06 -17.46 -1.92
C HIS A 158 -5.58 -17.81 -1.75
N ASP A 159 -5.14 -18.02 -0.51
CA ASP A 159 -3.74 -18.36 -0.24
C ASP A 159 -3.45 -19.86 -0.41
N ARG A 160 -4.50 -20.67 -0.59
CA ARG A 160 -4.42 -22.15 -0.54
C ARG A 160 -3.75 -22.61 0.74
N TYR A 161 -4.09 -21.96 1.85
CA TYR A 161 -3.57 -22.27 3.17
C TYR A 161 -4.57 -23.16 3.90
N GLU A 162 -4.13 -24.33 4.31
CA GLU A 162 -4.92 -25.24 5.14
C GLU A 162 -4.00 -25.79 6.23
N LYS A 163 -4.33 -25.49 7.48
CA LYS A 163 -3.55 -25.95 8.63
C LYS A 163 -4.47 -26.32 9.78
N ILE A 164 -4.25 -27.52 10.32
CA ILE A 164 -4.92 -28.02 11.51
C ILE A 164 -3.92 -27.97 12.66
N PHE A 165 -4.32 -27.34 13.76
CA PHE A 165 -3.54 -27.17 14.98
C PHE A 165 -4.13 -28.03 16.09
N ALA A 166 -3.35 -28.97 16.62
CA ALA A 166 -3.73 -29.74 17.80
C ALA A 166 -3.41 -28.93 19.06
N LEU A 167 -4.44 -28.59 19.84
CA LEU A 167 -4.37 -27.74 21.04
C LEU A 167 -4.05 -28.54 22.31
N GLY A 168 -4.24 -29.87 22.29
CA GLY A 168 -3.89 -30.77 23.40
C GLY A 168 -4.78 -30.65 24.65
N SER A 169 -5.76 -29.75 24.64
CA SER A 169 -6.78 -29.60 25.66
C SER A 169 -8.11 -29.15 25.03
N GLU A 170 -9.22 -29.63 25.60
CA GLU A 170 -10.58 -29.31 25.14
C GLU A 170 -10.84 -27.82 25.32
N CYS A 171 -10.76 -27.04 24.25
CA CYS A 171 -11.01 -25.60 24.30
C CYS A 171 -12.50 -25.27 24.12
N GLU A 172 -12.95 -24.20 24.77
CA GLU A 172 -14.38 -23.86 24.85
C GLU A 172 -14.82 -22.88 23.74
N ASP A 173 -14.00 -21.85 23.49
CA ASP A 173 -14.36 -20.76 22.58
C ASP A 173 -13.15 -20.21 21.79
N VAL A 174 -13.43 -19.62 20.63
CA VAL A 174 -12.45 -18.98 19.75
C VAL A 174 -12.87 -17.54 19.49
N ARG A 175 -11.94 -16.62 19.73
CA ARG A 175 -12.15 -15.18 19.49
C ARG A 175 -11.00 -14.57 18.69
N VAL A 176 -11.31 -13.59 17.85
CA VAL A 176 -10.28 -12.78 17.21
C VAL A 176 -9.83 -11.71 18.19
N ILE A 177 -8.58 -11.80 18.66
CA ILE A 177 -7.99 -10.82 19.59
C ILE A 177 -7.63 -9.53 18.86
N GLY A 178 -7.08 -9.65 17.65
CA GLY A 178 -6.62 -8.49 16.89
C GLY A 178 -6.25 -8.80 15.46
N CYS A 179 -6.35 -7.79 14.60
CA CYS A 179 -5.97 -7.86 13.20
C CYS A 179 -5.32 -6.52 12.82
N GLU A 180 -4.01 -6.52 12.56
CA GLU A 180 -3.22 -5.30 12.37
C GLU A 180 -2.02 -5.52 11.46
N MET A 181 -1.46 -4.44 10.91
CA MET A 181 -0.17 -4.47 10.22
C MET A 181 0.95 -4.29 11.26
N ILE A 182 1.92 -5.21 11.29
CA ILE A 182 3.08 -5.10 12.18
C ILE A 182 4.20 -4.31 11.51
N SER A 183 4.38 -4.52 10.22
CA SER A 183 5.32 -3.79 9.38
C SER A 183 4.57 -3.26 8.16
N ASP A 184 5.23 -2.47 7.33
CA ASP A 184 4.64 -1.85 6.14
C ASP A 184 4.06 -2.88 5.14
N SER A 185 4.54 -4.11 5.19
CA SER A 185 4.14 -5.19 4.27
C SER A 185 3.68 -6.48 4.96
N VAL A 186 3.62 -6.56 6.29
CA VAL A 186 3.21 -7.79 6.99
C VAL A 186 2.00 -7.55 7.87
N ALA A 187 0.89 -8.22 7.52
CA ALA A 187 -0.32 -8.28 8.31
C ALA A 187 -0.25 -9.42 9.31
N ARG A 188 -0.79 -9.20 10.51
CA ARG A 188 -0.96 -10.21 11.56
C ARG A 188 -2.43 -10.35 11.96
N LEU A 189 -2.89 -11.60 12.01
CA LEU A 189 -4.14 -11.99 12.65
C LEU A 189 -3.82 -12.76 13.94
N LYS A 190 -4.37 -12.29 15.06
CA LYS A 190 -4.29 -12.93 16.37
C LYS A 190 -5.63 -13.56 16.73
N VAL A 191 -5.63 -14.86 16.93
CA VAL A 191 -6.78 -15.66 17.32
C VAL A 191 -6.51 -16.22 18.71
N GLY A 192 -7.37 -15.89 19.67
CA GLY A 192 -7.34 -16.42 21.02
C GLY A 192 -8.28 -17.61 21.12
N VAL A 193 -7.78 -18.73 21.62
CA VAL A 193 -8.57 -19.91 21.93
C VAL A 193 -8.60 -20.08 23.43
N GLN A 194 -9.77 -19.95 24.04
CA GLN A 194 -9.92 -19.94 25.48
C GLN A 194 -9.81 -21.36 26.03
N LYS A 195 -8.88 -21.57 26.95
CA LYS A 195 -8.77 -22.81 27.71
C LYS A 195 -9.93 -22.87 28.69
N PRO A 196 -10.48 -24.06 28.96
CA PRO A 196 -11.51 -24.23 29.97
C PRO A 196 -10.89 -23.73 31.28
N ALA A 197 -11.60 -22.86 31.98
CA ALA A 197 -11.15 -22.40 33.28
C ALA A 197 -10.94 -23.65 34.12
N ARG A 198 -9.67 -24.01 34.37
CA ARG A 198 -9.32 -25.16 35.17
C ARG A 198 -10.02 -24.92 36.49
N ALA A 199 -11.13 -25.61 36.72
CA ALA A 199 -11.88 -25.49 37.95
C ALA A 199 -10.86 -25.82 39.02
N GLU A 200 -10.36 -24.78 39.71
CA GLU A 200 -9.52 -25.01 40.86
C GLU A 200 -10.31 -26.00 41.69
N PRO A 201 -9.73 -27.16 42.05
CA PRO A 201 -10.46 -28.13 42.84
C PRO A 201 -10.90 -27.37 44.07
N VAL A 202 -12.19 -27.05 44.14
CA VAL A 202 -12.78 -26.33 45.26
C VAL A 202 -12.58 -27.30 46.40
N THR A 203 -11.49 -27.11 47.12
CA THR A 203 -11.24 -27.75 48.39
C THR A 203 -12.29 -27.12 49.28
N PHE A 204 -13.47 -27.74 49.29
CA PHE A 204 -14.43 -27.66 50.39
C PHE A 204 -13.72 -28.26 51.62
N ALA A 205 -12.69 -27.57 52.11
CA ALA A 205 -12.11 -27.77 53.41
C ALA A 205 -13.09 -27.14 54.39
N THR A 206 -14.21 -27.82 54.64
CA THR A 206 -14.83 -27.72 55.96
C THR A 206 -13.79 -28.19 56.97
N PRO A 207 -13.36 -27.36 57.94
CA PRO A 207 -12.36 -27.76 58.92
C PRO A 207 -12.97 -28.79 59.86
N ILE A 208 -12.78 -30.08 59.58
CA ILE A 208 -12.98 -31.13 60.57
C ILE A 208 -11.68 -31.20 61.38
N GLN A 209 -11.73 -30.63 62.59
CA GLN A 209 -10.66 -30.72 63.59
C GLN A 209 -10.49 -32.19 64.01
N PHE A 210 -9.41 -32.84 63.56
CA PHE A 210 -8.93 -34.08 64.17
C PHE A 210 -7.71 -33.77 65.04
N GLN A 211 -7.90 -33.83 66.35
CA GLN A 211 -6.80 -33.92 67.32
C GLN A 211 -6.25 -35.35 67.31
N ILE A 212 -4.98 -35.52 66.94
CA ILE A 212 -4.27 -36.80 67.07
C ILE A 212 -3.10 -36.59 68.04
N LEU A 213 -3.20 -37.31 69.16
CA LEU A 213 -2.17 -37.52 70.17
C LEU A 213 -1.24 -38.65 69.67
N VAL A 214 0.09 -38.49 69.72
CA VAL A 214 1.03 -39.64 69.67
C VAL A 214 2.22 -39.41 70.63
N PRO A 215 2.65 -40.43 71.40
CA PRO A 215 3.68 -40.35 72.44
C PRO A 215 5.07 -40.92 72.04
N THR A 216 6.02 -40.67 72.94
CA THR A 216 7.46 -41.02 73.06
C THR A 216 7.81 -42.51 73.21
N GLN A 217 8.99 -42.98 72.71
CA GLN A 217 10.04 -43.81 73.39
C GLN A 217 11.09 -44.44 72.42
N GLN A 218 12.41 -44.23 72.66
CA GLN A 218 13.49 -45.15 73.13
C GLN A 218 14.06 -46.18 72.12
N GLN A 219 15.34 -46.05 71.68
CA GLN A 219 16.61 -46.69 72.14
C GLN A 219 16.89 -48.11 71.60
N GLN A 220 18.07 -48.33 70.99
CA GLN A 220 19.05 -49.39 71.36
C GLN A 220 20.34 -49.41 70.51
N GLU A 221 21.47 -49.60 71.21
CA GLU A 221 22.85 -49.84 70.75
C GLU A 221 23.16 -51.34 70.54
N SER A 222 24.31 -51.63 69.89
CA SER A 222 25.26 -52.79 70.01
C SER A 222 25.80 -53.12 68.60
N GLN A 223 27.08 -53.45 68.30
CA GLN A 223 28.12 -54.18 69.04
C GLN A 223 29.48 -54.05 68.30
N GLU A 224 30.60 -53.92 69.02
CA GLU A 224 31.99 -53.97 68.53
C GLU A 224 32.69 -55.27 68.98
N SER A 225 33.53 -55.87 68.11
CA SER A 225 34.68 -56.70 68.51
C SER A 225 35.57 -57.10 67.31
N ASN A 226 36.90 -57.19 67.56
CA ASN A 226 38.04 -57.67 66.72
C ASN A 226 38.68 -56.63 65.77
N SER A 227 40.00 -56.51 65.58
CA SER A 227 41.19 -57.22 66.10
C SER A 227 42.47 -56.45 65.70
N GLU A 228 43.49 -56.43 66.57
CA GLU A 228 44.73 -55.62 66.47
C GLU A 228 45.77 -56.06 65.39
N SER A 229 45.35 -56.64 64.26
CA SER A 229 46.23 -56.84 63.07
C SER A 229 46.04 -55.78 61.98
N ASP A 230 45.06 -54.89 62.12
CA ASP A 230 44.69 -53.93 61.08
C ASP A 230 45.55 -52.66 61.05
N SER A 231 46.35 -52.37 62.08
CA SER A 231 47.04 -51.07 62.19
C SER A 231 48.08 -50.83 61.09
N GLN A 232 48.76 -51.87 60.59
CA GLN A 232 49.73 -51.75 59.48
C GLN A 232 49.04 -51.71 58.11
N GLU A 233 47.98 -52.51 57.90
CA GLU A 233 47.18 -52.43 56.67
C GLU A 233 46.43 -51.10 56.55
N ILE A 234 46.02 -50.49 57.67
CA ILE A 234 45.37 -49.18 57.70
C ILE A 234 46.36 -48.08 57.26
N GLU A 235 47.62 -48.11 57.71
CA GLU A 235 48.63 -47.12 57.30
C GLU A 235 48.99 -47.24 55.81
N ASP A 236 49.20 -48.45 55.30
CA ASP A 236 49.47 -48.69 53.88
C ASP A 236 48.26 -48.33 52.99
N ALA A 237 47.04 -48.64 53.45
CA ALA A 237 45.81 -48.21 52.79
C ALA A 237 45.66 -46.68 52.79
N LEU A 238 46.08 -45.99 53.86
CA LEU A 238 46.05 -44.53 53.95
C LEU A 238 47.02 -43.90 52.94
N GLN A 239 48.24 -44.42 52.85
CA GLN A 239 49.25 -43.94 51.88
C GLN A 239 48.82 -44.22 50.43
N ALA A 240 48.26 -45.41 50.16
CA ALA A 240 47.72 -45.75 48.85
C ALA A 240 46.54 -44.85 48.46
N LYS A 241 45.67 -44.49 49.42
CA LYS A 241 44.56 -43.54 49.22
C LYS A 241 45.07 -42.14 48.90
N GLN A 242 46.09 -41.65 49.61
CA GLN A 242 46.71 -40.34 49.33
C GLN A 242 47.33 -40.28 47.93
N ARG A 243 48.07 -41.32 47.50
CA ARG A 243 48.63 -41.40 46.14
C ARG A 243 47.54 -41.42 45.07
N ARG A 244 46.47 -42.18 45.28
CA ARG A 244 45.31 -42.20 44.36
C ARG A 244 44.61 -40.85 44.28
N GLU A 245 44.52 -40.11 45.38
CA GLU A 245 43.95 -38.76 45.38
C GLU A 245 44.83 -37.75 44.65
N LEU A 246 46.15 -37.80 44.83
CA LEU A 246 47.09 -36.97 44.08
C LEU A 246 47.02 -37.24 42.58
N GLN A 247 47.06 -38.51 42.15
CA GLN A 247 46.89 -38.87 40.74
C GLN A 247 45.53 -38.44 40.18
N LYS A 248 44.45 -38.54 40.97
CA LYS A 248 43.13 -38.04 40.55
C LYS A 248 43.12 -36.51 40.41
N LYS A 249 43.83 -35.77 41.26
CA LYS A 249 43.96 -34.30 41.17
C LYS A 249 44.77 -33.92 39.93
N GLU A 250 45.92 -34.53 39.69
CA GLU A 250 46.75 -34.29 38.49
C GLU A 250 45.98 -34.59 37.19
N ARG A 251 45.26 -35.73 37.12
CA ARG A 251 44.46 -36.07 35.94
C ARG A 251 43.31 -35.08 35.72
N LYS A 252 42.68 -34.58 36.79
CA LYS A 252 41.64 -33.54 36.70
C LYS A 252 42.23 -32.22 36.20
N GLU A 253 43.42 -31.84 36.67
CA GLU A 253 44.10 -30.61 36.27
C GLU A 253 44.56 -30.66 34.81
N ALA A 254 45.21 -31.75 34.39
CA ALA A 254 45.59 -31.97 32.99
C ALA A 254 44.37 -31.89 32.04
N ARG A 255 43.23 -32.47 32.43
CA ARG A 255 41.97 -32.37 31.66
C ARG A 255 41.44 -30.94 31.60
N ARG A 256 41.58 -30.15 32.67
CA ARG A 256 41.17 -28.73 32.67
C ARG A 256 42.05 -27.89 31.74
N VAL A 257 43.36 -28.15 31.72
CA VAL A 257 44.31 -27.46 30.82
C VAL A 257 44.00 -27.80 29.36
N GLN A 258 43.81 -29.08 29.02
CA GLN A 258 43.42 -29.49 27.66
C GLN A 258 42.11 -28.84 27.22
N LYS A 259 41.07 -28.86 28.06
CA LYS A 259 39.79 -28.23 27.75
C LYS A 259 39.91 -26.70 27.57
N ARG A 260 40.83 -26.05 28.27
CA ARG A 260 41.10 -24.62 28.11
C ARG A 260 41.81 -24.33 26.79
N GLN A 261 42.80 -25.14 26.41
CA GLN A 261 43.49 -25.03 25.13
C GLN A 261 42.55 -25.28 23.94
N GLU A 262 41.70 -26.30 24.01
CA GLU A 262 40.71 -26.60 22.98
C GLU A 262 39.70 -25.46 22.80
N ARG A 263 39.22 -24.88 23.91
CA ARG A 263 38.33 -23.69 23.86
C ARG A 263 39.03 -22.47 23.27
N ALA A 264 40.31 -22.26 23.58
CA ALA A 264 41.08 -21.17 23.00
C ALA A 264 41.22 -21.34 21.48
N ARG A 265 41.57 -22.55 21.02
CA ARG A 265 41.68 -22.85 19.58
C ARG A 265 40.36 -22.67 18.84
N ARG A 266 39.26 -23.16 19.41
CA ARG A 266 37.92 -23.02 18.82
C ARG A 266 37.46 -21.55 18.75
N ASN A 267 37.81 -20.74 19.75
CA ASN A 267 37.51 -19.31 19.72
C ASN A 267 38.34 -18.57 18.67
N GLU A 268 39.60 -18.96 18.46
CA GLU A 268 40.46 -18.39 17.43
C GLU A 268 39.96 -18.76 16.02
N GLU A 269 39.62 -20.04 15.79
CA GLU A 269 38.98 -20.49 14.54
C GLU A 269 37.68 -19.72 14.26
N ARG A 270 36.84 -19.48 15.28
CA ARG A 270 35.61 -18.68 15.12
C ARG A 270 35.89 -17.22 14.76
N ARG A 271 36.91 -16.60 15.37
CA ARG A 271 37.33 -15.22 15.03
C ARG A 271 37.86 -15.13 13.60
N GLN A 272 38.59 -16.14 13.14
CA GLN A 272 39.07 -16.20 11.75
C GLN A 272 37.91 -16.36 10.76
N GLN A 273 36.91 -17.20 11.07
CA GLN A 273 35.71 -17.33 10.24
C GLN A 273 34.88 -16.05 10.18
N GLU A 274 34.71 -15.37 11.32
CA GLU A 274 33.99 -14.10 11.40
C GLU A 274 34.70 -13.00 10.60
N ALA A 275 36.04 -12.90 10.72
CA ALA A 275 36.83 -11.96 9.93
C ALA A 275 36.78 -12.25 8.42
N ALA A 276 36.76 -13.52 8.01
CA ALA A 276 36.62 -13.91 6.61
C ALA A 276 35.24 -13.53 6.04
N LEU A 277 34.16 -13.77 6.80
CA LEU A 277 32.81 -13.37 6.42
C LEU A 277 32.66 -11.86 6.33
N GLU A 278 33.28 -11.11 7.24
CA GLU A 278 33.27 -9.65 7.19
C GLU A 278 33.99 -9.11 5.94
N GLN A 279 35.14 -9.69 5.58
CA GLN A 279 35.84 -9.34 4.34
C GLN A 279 35.01 -9.67 3.09
N GLU A 280 34.32 -10.81 3.07
CA GLU A 280 33.43 -11.17 1.96
C GLU A 280 32.26 -10.19 1.83
N GLN A 281 31.64 -9.80 2.95
CA GLN A 281 30.59 -8.79 2.96
C GLN A 281 31.08 -7.42 2.47
N GLN A 282 32.29 -7.01 2.85
CA GLN A 282 32.89 -5.77 2.36
C GLN A 282 33.12 -5.81 0.85
N ARG A 283 33.59 -6.94 0.29
CA ARG A 283 33.78 -7.10 -1.16
C ARG A 283 32.44 -7.07 -1.92
N LEU A 284 31.41 -7.73 -1.40
CA LEU A 284 30.07 -7.69 -2.00
C LEU A 284 29.46 -6.28 -1.95
N ALA A 285 29.68 -5.54 -0.85
CA ALA A 285 29.22 -4.16 -0.72
C ALA A 285 29.95 -3.23 -1.71
N GLU A 286 31.27 -3.38 -1.87
CA GLU A 286 32.04 -2.62 -2.85
C GLU A 286 31.60 -2.93 -4.29
N GLU A 287 31.43 -4.21 -4.63
CA GLU A 287 30.91 -4.62 -5.94
C GLU A 287 29.51 -4.05 -6.21
N ALA A 288 28.63 -4.06 -5.22
CA ALA A 288 27.30 -3.45 -5.33
C ALA A 288 27.36 -1.93 -5.58
N ARG A 289 28.28 -1.22 -4.90
CA ARG A 289 28.48 0.23 -5.12
C ARG A 289 28.98 0.52 -6.54
N VAL A 290 29.95 -0.25 -7.03
CA VAL A 290 30.47 -0.11 -8.40
C VAL A 290 29.37 -0.44 -9.42
N ALA A 291 28.55 -1.46 -9.17
CA ALA A 291 27.42 -1.80 -10.04
C ALA A 291 26.35 -0.70 -10.07
N GLU A 292 26.05 -0.06 -8.94
CA GLU A 292 25.11 1.06 -8.89
C GLU A 292 25.64 2.29 -9.64
N GLU A 293 26.92 2.64 -9.44
CA GLU A 293 27.55 3.75 -10.16
C GLU A 293 27.55 3.53 -11.68
N ARG A 294 27.85 2.30 -12.13
CA ARG A 294 27.77 1.94 -13.54
C ARG A 294 26.36 2.09 -14.11
N ARG A 295 25.33 1.67 -13.36
CA ARG A 295 23.92 1.87 -13.76
C ARG A 295 23.56 3.35 -13.86
N ARG A 296 24.04 4.19 -12.93
CA ARG A 296 23.81 5.65 -12.98
C ARG A 296 24.43 6.28 -14.22
N LEU A 297 25.65 5.90 -14.57
CA LEU A 297 26.32 6.39 -15.78
C LEU A 297 25.61 5.92 -17.05
N GLU A 298 25.12 4.68 -17.10
CA GLU A 298 24.35 4.16 -18.24
C GLU A 298 23.02 4.90 -18.43
N VAL A 299 22.30 5.19 -17.34
CA VAL A 299 21.06 5.99 -17.39
C VAL A 299 21.34 7.42 -17.85
N GLN A 300 22.42 8.05 -17.38
CA GLN A 300 22.81 9.39 -17.84
C GLN A 300 23.17 9.40 -19.33
N ALA A 301 23.95 8.42 -19.80
CA ALA A 301 24.30 8.29 -21.22
C ALA A 301 23.05 8.06 -22.09
N ALA A 302 22.11 7.21 -21.66
CA ALA A 302 20.86 6.98 -22.36
C ALA A 302 19.98 8.24 -22.42
N ALA A 303 19.91 9.02 -21.33
CA ALA A 303 19.17 10.27 -21.29
C ALA A 303 19.79 11.35 -22.19
N GLU A 304 21.12 11.41 -22.28
CA GLU A 304 21.81 12.31 -23.22
C GLU A 304 21.57 11.90 -24.69
N GLU A 305 21.62 10.61 -25.00
CA GLU A 305 21.31 10.11 -26.33
C GLU A 305 19.85 10.44 -26.73
N GLU A 306 18.90 10.25 -25.81
CA GLU A 306 17.51 10.60 -26.06
C GLU A 306 17.32 12.10 -26.29
N ARG A 307 18.00 12.95 -25.50
CA ARG A 307 17.99 14.41 -25.71
C ARG A 307 18.54 14.79 -27.08
N GLN A 308 19.64 14.17 -27.52
CA GLN A 308 20.19 14.41 -28.86
C GLN A 308 19.23 13.97 -29.96
N ARG A 309 18.58 12.81 -29.82
CA ARG A 309 17.57 12.34 -30.77
C ARG A 309 16.37 13.29 -30.86
N ARG A 310 15.86 13.75 -29.71
CA ARG A 310 14.75 14.72 -29.66
C ARG A 310 15.14 16.05 -30.32
N ALA A 311 16.30 16.60 -29.99
CA ALA A 311 16.81 17.84 -30.59
C ALA A 311 17.00 17.71 -32.11
N TYR A 312 17.48 16.56 -32.60
CA TYR A 312 17.59 16.29 -34.03
C TYR A 312 16.23 16.25 -34.75
N LEU A 313 15.24 15.59 -34.16
CA LEU A 313 13.89 15.53 -34.71
C LEU A 313 13.22 16.90 -34.73
N GLU A 314 13.38 17.68 -33.66
CA GLU A 314 12.86 19.05 -33.58
C GLU A 314 13.52 19.97 -34.61
N ALA A 315 14.86 19.92 -34.76
CA ALA A 315 15.57 20.68 -35.79
C ALA A 315 15.10 20.31 -37.21
N LYS A 316 14.84 19.01 -37.45
CA LYS A 316 14.31 18.53 -38.73
C LYS A 316 12.88 19.01 -38.99
N GLN A 317 12.03 19.09 -37.97
CA GLN A 317 10.68 19.66 -38.09
C GLN A 317 10.72 21.15 -38.41
N ARG A 318 11.52 21.93 -37.65
CA ARG A 318 11.70 23.37 -37.91
C ARG A 318 12.23 23.64 -39.32
N ALA A 319 13.16 22.82 -39.81
CA ALA A 319 13.66 22.95 -41.18
C ALA A 319 12.58 22.71 -42.24
N ARG A 320 11.63 21.78 -41.99
CA ARG A 320 10.49 21.54 -42.89
C ARG A 320 9.51 22.71 -42.88
N GLU A 321 9.20 23.26 -41.71
CA GLU A 321 8.31 24.42 -41.57
C GLU A 321 8.87 25.66 -42.29
N ILE A 322 10.17 25.91 -42.15
CA ILE A 322 10.84 27.00 -42.86
C ILE A 322 10.75 26.80 -44.38
N ALA A 323 11.02 25.59 -44.88
CA ALA A 323 10.93 25.28 -46.30
C ALA A 323 9.49 25.45 -46.85
N GLU A 324 8.48 25.04 -46.09
CA GLU A 324 7.08 25.21 -46.47
C GLU A 324 6.66 26.68 -46.48
N ALA A 325 7.13 27.47 -45.50
CA ALA A 325 6.89 28.90 -45.45
C ALA A 325 7.49 29.63 -46.67
N GLU A 326 8.72 29.28 -47.05
CA GLU A 326 9.37 29.82 -48.26
C GLU A 326 8.60 29.45 -49.55
N GLU A 327 8.06 28.22 -49.63
CA GLU A 327 7.25 27.81 -50.78
C GLU A 327 5.93 28.59 -50.86
N LYS A 328 5.26 28.81 -49.73
CA LYS A 328 4.05 29.64 -49.64
C LYS A 328 4.33 31.08 -50.05
N GLU A 329 5.45 31.65 -49.61
CA GLU A 329 5.85 33.01 -49.99
C GLU A 329 6.10 33.14 -51.50
N LYS A 330 6.77 32.15 -52.11
CA LYS A 330 6.97 32.10 -53.57
C LYS A 330 5.64 32.04 -54.33
N LYS A 331 4.69 31.21 -53.90
CA LYS A 331 3.34 31.13 -54.50
C LYS A 331 2.58 32.46 -54.39
N ILE A 332 2.67 33.14 -53.25
CA ILE A 332 2.04 34.46 -53.06
C ILE A 332 2.69 35.50 -53.98
N ALA A 333 4.02 35.49 -54.12
CA ALA A 333 4.74 36.39 -55.02
C ALA A 333 4.36 36.16 -56.49
N GLU A 334 4.27 34.91 -56.93
CA GLU A 334 3.84 34.54 -58.29
C GLU A 334 2.39 34.98 -58.56
N MET A 335 1.47 34.73 -57.62
CA MET A 335 0.08 35.16 -57.73
C MET A 335 -0.04 36.69 -57.84
N LYS A 336 0.75 37.43 -57.05
CA LYS A 336 0.82 38.90 -57.14
C LYS A 336 1.34 39.36 -58.50
N GLN A 337 2.37 38.74 -59.05
CA GLN A 337 2.89 39.07 -60.38
C GLN A 337 1.85 38.84 -61.47
N ARG A 338 1.10 37.72 -61.39
CA ARG A 338 0.02 37.41 -62.33
C ARG A 338 -1.08 38.48 -62.31
N LEU A 339 -1.52 38.90 -61.12
CA LEU A 339 -2.53 39.96 -60.97
C LEU A 339 -2.04 41.31 -61.52
N ILE A 340 -0.76 41.64 -61.33
CA ILE A 340 -0.18 42.88 -61.90
C ILE A 340 -0.16 42.82 -63.43
N ALA A 341 0.22 41.68 -64.02
CA ALA A 341 0.23 41.49 -65.47
C ALA A 341 -1.19 41.58 -66.06
N GLU A 342 -2.17 40.92 -65.42
CA GLU A 342 -3.57 40.97 -65.81
C GLU A 342 -4.13 42.40 -65.77
N LYS A 343 -3.86 43.14 -64.69
CA LYS A 343 -4.26 44.55 -64.56
C LYS A 343 -3.61 45.44 -65.63
N ARG A 344 -2.36 45.17 -66.01
CA ARG A 344 -1.67 45.89 -67.09
C ARG A 344 -2.31 45.61 -68.45
N ASN A 345 -2.65 44.36 -68.74
CA ASN A 345 -3.34 43.99 -69.98
C ASN A 345 -4.73 44.64 -70.07
N ARG A 346 -5.48 44.68 -68.97
CA ARG A 346 -6.79 45.35 -68.93
C ARG A 346 -6.70 46.85 -69.22
N ARG A 347 -5.65 47.53 -68.73
CA ARG A 347 -5.40 48.94 -69.05
C ARG A 347 -5.07 49.17 -70.52
N LEU A 348 -4.28 48.28 -71.12
CA LEU A 348 -3.95 48.36 -72.55
C LEU A 348 -5.20 48.17 -73.42
N GLN A 349 -6.08 47.24 -73.07
CA GLN A 349 -7.36 47.05 -73.76
C GLN A 349 -8.28 48.28 -73.64
N GLN A 350 -8.38 48.85 -72.45
CA GLN A 350 -9.17 50.08 -72.22
C GLN A 350 -8.62 51.29 -73.00
N GLN A 351 -7.31 51.37 -73.22
CA GLN A 351 -6.72 52.42 -74.05
C GLN A 351 -6.92 52.18 -75.55
N SER A 352 -7.03 50.93 -76.00
CA SER A 352 -7.34 50.62 -77.41
C SER A 352 -8.83 50.80 -77.77
N GLU A 353 -9.72 50.81 -76.78
CA GLU A 353 -11.18 50.95 -76.98
C GLU A 353 -11.71 52.38 -76.83
N GLN A 354 -10.84 53.37 -76.55
CA GLN A 354 -11.23 54.78 -76.61
C GLN A 354 -10.93 55.38 -77.99
N PRO A 355 -11.95 55.64 -78.84
CA PRO A 355 -11.75 56.48 -80.01
C PRO A 355 -11.46 57.92 -79.56
N SER A 356 -10.50 58.53 -80.24
CA SER A 356 -10.12 59.93 -80.10
C SER A 356 -11.28 60.85 -80.47
N GLU A 357 -12.05 61.30 -79.49
CA GLU A 357 -12.87 62.51 -79.62
C GLU A 357 -12.35 63.58 -78.66
N ALA A 358 -11.84 64.65 -79.27
CA ALA A 358 -11.36 65.85 -78.63
C ALA A 358 -12.54 66.69 -78.13
N SER A 359 -12.52 67.12 -76.86
CA SER A 359 -13.06 68.41 -76.41
C SER A 359 -12.88 68.62 -74.89
N GLU A 360 -12.13 69.66 -74.53
CA GLU A 360 -12.24 70.45 -73.28
C GLU A 360 -13.50 71.37 -73.31
N PRO A 361 -13.86 72.13 -72.26
CA PRO A 361 -13.88 71.84 -70.82
C PRO A 361 -15.21 72.28 -70.13
N GLU A 362 -15.28 72.07 -68.80
CA GLU A 362 -16.19 72.65 -67.80
C GLU A 362 -17.71 72.33 -67.81
N ARG A 363 -18.20 71.68 -66.73
CA ARG A 363 -19.07 72.28 -65.69
C ARG A 363 -19.78 71.22 -64.80
N LYS A 364 -19.63 71.42 -63.48
CA LYS A 364 -20.62 71.27 -62.39
C LYS A 364 -21.24 69.90 -62.02
N SER A 365 -20.88 69.46 -60.79
CA SER A 365 -21.74 68.89 -59.72
C SER A 365 -22.34 67.48 -59.93
N PRO A 366 -22.71 66.67 -58.89
CA PRO A 366 -23.10 67.06 -57.53
C PRO A 366 -22.56 66.17 -56.36
N ASN A 367 -22.87 66.64 -55.16
CA ASN A 367 -22.89 65.97 -53.86
C ASN A 367 -22.94 64.43 -53.87
N ASN A 368 -22.10 63.80 -53.04
CA ASN A 368 -22.56 62.66 -52.26
C ASN A 368 -21.96 62.63 -50.85
N VAL A 369 -22.92 62.60 -49.93
CA VAL A 369 -22.94 62.39 -48.49
C VAL A 369 -21.87 61.43 -47.97
N VAL A 370 -21.04 61.91 -47.03
CA VAL A 370 -20.19 61.07 -46.17
C VAL A 370 -20.96 60.83 -44.87
N ILE A 371 -21.43 59.60 -44.66
CA ILE A 371 -21.97 59.15 -43.37
C ILE A 371 -20.78 58.78 -42.48
N ASN A 372 -20.37 59.69 -41.61
CA ASN A 372 -19.47 59.38 -40.51
C ASN A 372 -20.28 58.76 -39.36
N ILE A 373 -20.20 57.43 -39.20
CA ILE A 373 -20.69 56.76 -38.00
C ILE A 373 -19.59 56.84 -36.95
N ASN A 374 -19.61 57.92 -36.17
CA ASN A 374 -18.93 57.99 -34.89
C ASN A 374 -19.72 57.15 -33.89
N PHE A 375 -19.21 55.98 -33.50
CA PHE A 375 -19.63 55.34 -32.26
C PHE A 375 -18.95 56.06 -31.10
N GLY A 376 -19.70 56.95 -30.46
CA GLY A 376 -19.33 57.52 -29.18
C GLY A 376 -19.38 56.44 -28.09
N THR A 377 -18.33 56.35 -27.30
CA THR A 377 -18.39 55.89 -25.91
C THR A 377 -18.38 57.13 -25.01
N PRO A 378 -19.24 57.17 -23.97
CA PRO A 378 -19.56 58.39 -23.26
C PRO A 378 -18.47 58.85 -22.29
N GLU A 379 -18.34 60.17 -22.22
CA GLU A 379 -17.71 60.91 -21.13
C GLU A 379 -18.21 60.44 -19.77
N ASN A 380 -17.29 60.27 -18.82
CA ASN A 380 -17.57 60.75 -17.47
C ASN A 380 -16.29 61.01 -16.64
N VAL A 381 -16.28 62.23 -16.11
CA VAL A 381 -15.55 62.78 -14.94
C VAL A 381 -14.20 63.48 -15.19
N PRO A 382 -14.11 64.79 -14.84
CA PRO A 382 -12.92 65.62 -14.95
C PRO A 382 -12.04 65.56 -13.70
N GLY A 383 -10.73 65.69 -13.89
CA GLY A 383 -9.75 65.84 -12.81
C GLY A 383 -8.57 66.69 -13.28
N ARG A 384 -8.48 67.87 -12.68
CA ARG A 384 -7.54 68.97 -12.91
C ARG A 384 -6.09 68.64 -12.50
N GLU A 385 -5.16 69.27 -13.24
CA GLU A 385 -3.92 69.94 -12.80
C GLU A 385 -2.98 69.21 -11.81
N ASP A 386 -1.79 68.79 -12.27
CA ASP A 386 -0.58 69.63 -12.13
C ASP A 386 0.69 69.02 -12.78
N GLN A 387 1.28 69.84 -13.65
CA GLN A 387 2.69 70.20 -13.79
C GLN A 387 3.84 69.17 -13.89
N ASN A 388 4.62 69.43 -14.94
CA ASN A 388 6.08 69.44 -15.03
C ASN A 388 6.86 68.15 -15.35
N GLY A 389 7.52 68.17 -16.53
CA GLY A 389 8.91 67.70 -16.60
C GLY A 389 9.35 66.91 -17.83
N LYS A 390 9.80 67.63 -18.86
CA LYS A 390 10.99 67.34 -19.71
C LYS A 390 11.03 66.08 -20.60
N ALA A 391 10.95 66.35 -21.90
CA ALA A 391 11.85 65.93 -22.99
C ALA A 391 12.43 64.50 -23.01
N ARG A 392 12.00 63.68 -23.99
CA ARG A 392 12.86 63.15 -25.08
C ARG A 392 12.09 62.20 -26.01
N ASP A 393 12.39 62.37 -27.30
CA ASP A 393 12.44 61.41 -28.41
C ASP A 393 11.60 60.12 -28.37
N GLN A 394 10.77 59.96 -29.40
CA GLN A 394 10.12 58.70 -29.76
C GLN A 394 11.16 57.61 -30.14
N PRO A 395 10.82 56.30 -30.05
CA PRO A 395 10.00 55.71 -31.12
C PRO A 395 8.83 54.86 -30.61
N LYS A 396 7.75 54.93 -31.38
CA LYS A 396 6.54 54.11 -31.31
C LYS A 396 6.90 52.61 -31.31
N ARG A 397 6.59 51.91 -30.21
CA ARG A 397 6.36 50.46 -30.19
C ARG A 397 4.90 50.20 -29.82
N SER A 398 4.02 50.36 -30.80
CA SER A 398 2.67 49.81 -30.78
C SER A 398 2.78 48.28 -30.89
N ARG A 399 2.79 47.60 -29.73
CA ARG A 399 2.46 46.18 -29.61
C ARG A 399 0.96 46.05 -29.90
N SER A 400 0.62 45.74 -31.15
CA SER A 400 -0.67 45.14 -31.46
C SER A 400 -0.72 43.76 -30.81
N ARG A 401 -1.39 43.66 -29.65
CA ARG A 401 -1.84 42.37 -29.12
C ARG A 401 -2.89 41.84 -30.08
N SER A 402 -2.51 40.90 -30.93
CA SER A 402 -3.47 40.00 -31.56
C SER A 402 -4.20 39.23 -30.46
N PRO A 403 -5.53 39.00 -30.58
CA PRO A 403 -6.23 38.12 -29.65
C PRO A 403 -5.58 36.74 -29.70
N VAL A 404 -5.33 36.17 -28.53
CA VAL A 404 -4.89 34.78 -28.38
C VAL A 404 -5.99 33.92 -28.97
N VAL A 405 -5.73 33.30 -30.10
CA VAL A 405 -6.54 32.20 -30.61
C VAL A 405 -6.20 31.02 -29.70
N LEU A 406 -7.10 30.70 -28.78
CA LEU A 406 -7.05 29.45 -28.04
C LEU A 406 -7.34 28.36 -29.08
N GLU A 407 -6.28 27.67 -29.51
CA GLU A 407 -6.45 26.42 -30.21
C GLU A 407 -7.11 25.45 -29.22
N ASP A 408 -8.28 24.94 -29.57
CA ASP A 408 -8.96 23.88 -28.82
C ASP A 408 -8.04 22.65 -28.86
N MET A 409 -7.16 22.51 -27.86
CA MET A 409 -6.40 21.29 -27.67
C MET A 409 -7.39 20.21 -27.22
N GLU A 410 -7.82 19.40 -28.17
CA GLU A 410 -8.46 18.12 -27.88
C GLU A 410 -7.44 17.25 -27.11
N ASP A 411 -7.61 17.17 -25.80
CA ASP A 411 -6.78 16.34 -24.94
C ASP A 411 -7.11 14.85 -25.20
N GLU A 412 -6.05 14.03 -25.23
CA GLU A 412 -6.18 12.57 -25.40
C GLU A 412 -7.08 11.93 -24.32
N GLU A 413 -7.28 12.63 -23.19
CA GLU A 413 -8.14 12.23 -22.09
C GLU A 413 -9.63 12.33 -22.44
N THR A 414 -10.08 13.41 -23.11
CA THR A 414 -11.47 13.53 -23.58
C THR A 414 -11.81 12.44 -24.59
N ASN A 415 -10.87 12.09 -25.47
CA ASN A 415 -11.01 10.98 -26.41
C ASN A 415 -11.11 9.62 -25.70
N ARG A 416 -10.34 9.40 -24.63
CA ARG A 416 -10.44 8.20 -23.79
C ARG A 416 -11.79 8.09 -23.08
N TYR A 417 -12.29 9.21 -22.55
CA TYR A 417 -13.57 9.26 -21.84
C TYR A 417 -14.75 8.97 -22.79
N GLN A 418 -14.74 9.51 -24.00
CA GLN A 418 -15.78 9.21 -24.99
C GLN A 418 -15.76 7.74 -25.43
N GLN A 419 -14.57 7.14 -25.56
CA GLN A 419 -14.45 5.71 -25.86
C GLN A 419 -14.95 4.82 -24.72
N SER A 420 -14.71 5.17 -23.46
CA SER A 420 -15.20 4.38 -22.31
C SER A 420 -16.74 4.40 -22.23
N LEU A 421 -17.36 5.55 -22.48
CA LEU A 421 -18.82 5.72 -22.54
C LEU A 421 -19.48 4.86 -23.63
N SER A 422 -18.81 4.67 -24.77
CA SER A 422 -19.31 3.83 -25.86
C SER A 422 -19.20 2.32 -25.58
N ARG A 423 -18.32 1.92 -24.64
CA ARG A 423 -18.08 0.51 -24.28
C ARG A 423 -18.87 0.04 -23.08
N SER A 424 -19.47 0.95 -22.32
CA SER A 424 -20.32 0.58 -21.19
C SER A 424 -21.62 -0.08 -21.69
N PRO A 425 -21.96 -1.29 -21.21
CA PRO A 425 -23.16 -1.99 -21.63
C PRO A 425 -24.40 -1.18 -21.23
N ARG A 426 -25.18 -0.74 -22.23
CA ARG A 426 -26.48 -0.04 -22.05
C ARG A 426 -27.60 -1.02 -21.67
N GLY A 427 -27.35 -1.88 -20.70
CA GLY A 427 -28.34 -2.80 -20.15
C GLY A 427 -28.86 -2.25 -18.83
N SER A 428 -30.10 -1.74 -18.81
CA SER A 428 -30.83 -1.48 -17.58
C SER A 428 -31.16 -2.81 -16.91
N SER A 429 -30.34 -3.23 -15.96
CA SER A 429 -30.67 -4.30 -15.02
C SER A 429 -31.64 -3.72 -13.99
N VAL A 430 -32.95 -3.83 -14.25
CA VAL A 430 -33.97 -3.68 -13.23
C VAL A 430 -33.91 -4.94 -12.38
N ILE A 431 -33.43 -4.81 -11.15
CA ILE A 431 -33.54 -5.86 -10.13
C ILE A 431 -34.91 -5.64 -9.49
N ASP A 432 -35.89 -6.45 -9.91
CA ASP A 432 -37.15 -6.57 -9.18
C ASP A 432 -36.91 -7.54 -8.02
N ASP A 433 -36.90 -7.01 -6.80
CA ASP A 433 -36.92 -7.81 -5.57
C ASP A 433 -38.31 -8.46 -5.41
N LEU A 434 -38.34 -9.80 -5.35
CA LEU A 434 -39.50 -10.63 -4.99
C LEU A 434 -39.16 -11.59 -3.86
#